data_AF-A0A147BJM2-F1
#
_entry.id   AF-A0A147BJM2-F1
#
_cell.length_a   1.000
_cell.length_b   1.000
_cell.length_c   1.000
_cell.angle_alpha   90.00
_cell.angle_beta   90.00
_cell.angle_gamma   90.00
#
_symmetry.space_group_name_H-M   'P 1'
#
loop_
_entity.id
_entity.type
_entity.pdbx_description
1 polymer ?
#
loop_
_entity_poly.entity_id
_entity_poly.type
_entity_poly.pdbx_seq_one_letter_code
_entity_poly.pdbx_strand_id
1 'polypeptide(L)'
;FRMTCRWNYRQENCAFHSSCSGETPALVHGSRNCFTDPDREPSIYAILTVMQKYELGTSLEREFIDPLERELHRVRRSQCVVQLLFHAKQWRILARQLDSERGFNDDATNTASPSTTST
;
A
#
# COMPACT_ATOMS: atom_id res chain seq x y z
N PHE A 1 0.93 26.49 5.72
CA PHE A 1 1.18 25.81 4.44
C PHE A 1 0.03 24.84 4.17
N ARG A 2 -0.68 24.94 3.04
CA ARG A 2 -1.75 24.00 2.65
C ARG A 2 -1.20 23.09 1.55
N MET A 3 -0.75 21.91 1.92
CA MET A 3 -0.41 20.84 0.97
C MET A 3 -1.67 20.12 0.51
N THR A 4 -1.64 19.56 -0.70
CA THR A 4 -2.69 18.64 -1.16
C THR A 4 -2.63 17.32 -0.39
N CYS A 5 -3.70 16.53 -0.41
CA CYS A 5 -3.71 15.24 0.29
C CYS A 5 -2.69 14.26 -0.27
N ARG A 6 -2.30 14.41 -1.55
CA ARG A 6 -1.16 13.68 -2.12
C ARG A 6 0.08 13.78 -1.23
N TRP A 7 0.36 14.95 -0.66
CA TRP A 7 1.59 15.21 0.09
C TRP A 7 1.40 15.35 1.61
N ASN A 8 0.15 15.31 2.09
CA ASN A 8 -0.18 15.64 3.48
C ASN A 8 -1.37 14.85 4.02
N TYR A 9 -1.46 13.57 3.67
CA TYR A 9 -2.50 12.68 4.21
C TYR A 9 -2.20 12.35 5.68
N ARG A 10 -3.17 12.57 6.57
CA ARG A 10 -3.11 12.35 8.02
C ARG A 10 -4.35 11.58 8.49
N GLN A 11 -4.36 11.09 9.72
CA GLN A 11 -5.55 10.42 10.26
C GLN A 11 -6.81 11.30 10.24
N GLU A 12 -6.67 12.63 10.36
CA GLU A 12 -7.79 13.56 10.29
C GLU A 12 -8.44 13.60 8.90
N ASN A 13 -7.76 13.11 7.85
CA ASN A 13 -8.28 13.03 6.49
C ASN A 13 -9.09 11.75 6.21
N CYS A 14 -9.16 10.81 7.16
CA CYS A 14 -9.92 9.58 7.00
C CYS A 14 -11.44 9.81 6.97
N ALA A 15 -11.93 10.80 7.70
CA ALA A 15 -13.26 11.32 7.46
C ALA A 15 -13.17 12.15 6.18
N PHE A 16 -13.93 11.76 5.14
CA PHE A 16 -13.90 12.38 3.82
C PHE A 16 -13.71 13.90 3.92
N HIS A 17 -12.55 14.37 3.45
CA HIS A 17 -12.26 15.79 3.34
C HIS A 17 -12.17 16.11 1.86
N SER A 18 -12.89 17.13 1.40
CA SER A 18 -12.95 17.52 -0.02
C SER A 18 -11.58 17.78 -0.63
N SER A 19 -10.59 18.16 0.18
CA SER A 19 -9.20 18.33 -0.25
C SER A 19 -8.51 17.03 -0.71
N CYS A 20 -9.08 15.86 -0.42
CA CYS A 20 -8.53 14.56 -0.81
C CYS A 20 -9.26 13.92 -1.99
N SER A 21 -10.24 14.63 -2.58
CA SER A 21 -11.00 14.12 -3.72
C SER A 21 -10.08 13.92 -4.92
N GLY A 22 -10.05 12.70 -5.46
CA GLY A 22 -9.29 12.36 -6.67
C GLY A 22 -7.78 12.21 -6.49
N GLU A 23 -7.26 12.32 -5.26
CA GLU A 23 -5.82 12.17 -4.99
C GLU A 23 -5.50 10.83 -4.32
N THR A 24 -4.47 10.15 -4.82
CA THR A 24 -3.82 9.05 -4.11
C THR A 24 -2.69 9.61 -3.25
N PRO A 25 -2.68 9.37 -1.92
CA PRO A 25 -1.59 9.82 -1.07
C PRO A 25 -0.25 9.25 -1.54
N ALA A 26 0.76 10.09 -1.65
CA ALA A 26 2.16 9.71 -1.83
C ALA A 26 2.93 9.73 -0.51
N LEU A 27 2.44 10.49 0.49
CA LEU A 27 3.02 10.60 1.81
C LEU A 27 1.93 10.55 2.89
N VAL A 28 2.08 9.60 3.81
CA VAL A 28 1.27 9.47 5.02
C VAL A 28 2.03 10.09 6.18
N HIS A 29 1.44 11.10 6.79
CA HIS A 29 2.00 11.78 7.96
C HIS A 29 1.43 11.20 9.23
N GLY A 30 2.32 11.00 10.20
CA GLY A 30 1.89 10.71 11.55
C GLY A 30 1.56 12.00 12.30
N SER A 31 0.40 12.08 12.94
CA SER A 31 0.09 13.10 13.93
C SER A 31 -0.38 12.47 15.24
N ARG A 32 -0.24 13.19 16.36
CA ARG A 32 -0.78 12.80 17.66
C ARG A 32 -0.42 11.37 18.10
N ASN A 33 0.84 10.97 17.90
CA ASN A 33 1.40 9.68 18.32
C ASN A 33 0.86 8.44 17.57
N CYS A 34 0.22 8.57 16.40
CA CYS A 34 -0.29 7.40 15.66
C CYS A 34 0.79 6.41 15.20
N PHE A 35 2.05 6.80 15.15
CA PHE A 35 3.19 5.92 14.86
C PHE A 35 3.88 5.35 16.11
N THR A 36 3.56 5.85 17.30
CA THR A 36 4.21 5.43 18.55
C THR A 36 3.27 4.75 19.53
N ASP A 37 1.95 4.91 19.35
CA ASP A 37 0.90 4.32 20.15
C ASP A 37 -0.06 3.52 19.23
N PRO A 38 0.04 2.17 19.22
CA PRO A 38 -0.79 1.31 18.38
C PRO A 38 -2.30 1.49 18.58
N ASP A 39 -2.72 1.92 19.79
CA ASP A 39 -4.13 2.04 20.13
C ASP A 39 -4.74 3.37 19.69
N ARG A 40 -3.91 4.39 19.40
CA ARG A 40 -4.39 5.70 18.96
C ARG A 40 -4.92 5.73 17.55
N GLU A 41 -4.20 5.12 16.62
CA GLU A 41 -4.65 4.98 15.24
C GLU A 41 -4.10 3.67 14.65
N PRO A 42 -4.77 2.54 14.93
CA PRO A 42 -4.28 1.21 14.55
C PRO A 42 -3.99 1.07 13.06
N SER A 43 -4.74 1.77 12.21
CA SER A 43 -4.59 1.70 10.76
C SER A 43 -3.34 2.41 10.24
N ILE A 44 -2.96 3.54 10.83
CA ILE A 44 -1.71 4.25 10.51
C ILE A 44 -0.52 3.52 11.11
N TYR A 45 -0.67 2.95 12.32
CA TYR A 45 0.35 2.09 12.92
C TYR A 45 0.62 0.83 12.09
N ALA A 46 -0.40 0.25 11.45
CA ALA A 46 -0.25 -0.89 10.54
C ALA A 46 0.68 -0.55 9.34
N ILE A 47 0.57 0.67 8.79
CA ILE A 47 1.48 1.13 7.72
C ILE A 47 2.92 1.12 8.21
N LEU A 48 3.19 1.70 9.39
CA LEU A 48 4.53 1.69 9.98
C LEU A 48 5.05 0.27 10.18
N THR A 49 4.21 -0.61 10.74
CA THR A 49 4.58 -2.00 11.05
C THR A 49 4.97 -2.77 9.79
N VAL A 50 4.27 -2.56 8.69
CA VAL A 50 4.57 -3.19 7.40
C VAL A 50 5.81 -2.57 6.76
N MET A 51 5.94 -1.24 6.83
CA MET A 51 7.11 -0.53 6.32
C MET A 51 8.40 -0.93 7.03
N GLN A 52 8.37 -1.19 8.33
CA GLN A 52 9.52 -1.68 9.09
C GLN A 52 9.97 -3.09 8.68
N LYS A 53 9.07 -3.90 8.10
CA LYS A 53 9.35 -5.26 7.64
C LYS A 53 9.69 -5.33 6.16
N TYR A 54 9.37 -4.29 5.40
CA TYR A 54 9.62 -4.25 3.96
C TYR A 54 11.11 -4.12 3.68
N GLU A 55 11.63 -5.03 2.85
CA GLU A 55 13.00 -5.00 2.39
C GLU A 55 13.10 -4.18 1.10
N LEU A 56 13.90 -3.12 1.12
CA LEU A 56 14.13 -2.28 -0.06
C LEU A 56 14.73 -3.09 -1.21
N GLY A 57 14.20 -2.89 -2.40
CA GLY A 57 14.64 -3.62 -3.59
C GLY A 57 13.90 -4.93 -3.81
N THR A 58 12.89 -5.27 -3.00
CA THR A 58 11.94 -6.35 -3.27
C THR A 58 10.65 -5.81 -3.91
N SER A 59 9.79 -6.72 -4.40
CA SER A 59 8.51 -6.36 -5.04
C SER A 59 7.64 -5.51 -4.11
N LEU A 60 7.21 -4.35 -4.59
CA LEU A 60 6.30 -3.48 -3.85
C LEU A 60 4.93 -4.11 -3.70
N GLU A 61 4.41 -4.79 -4.71
CA GLU A 61 3.10 -5.44 -4.59
C GLU A 61 3.16 -6.56 -3.54
N ARG A 62 4.08 -7.51 -3.71
CA ARG A 62 4.12 -8.74 -2.91
C ARG A 62 4.65 -8.53 -1.49
N GLU A 63 5.67 -7.68 -1.33
CA GLU A 63 6.36 -7.51 -0.05
C GLU A 63 5.93 -6.26 0.74
N PHE A 64 5.13 -5.36 0.15
CA PHE A 64 4.58 -4.20 0.86
C PHE A 64 3.05 -4.10 0.80
N ILE A 65 2.44 -4.05 -0.39
CA ILE A 65 1.00 -3.82 -0.54
C ILE A 65 0.17 -5.00 -0.02
N ASP A 66 0.54 -6.22 -0.37
CA ASP A 66 -0.13 -7.43 0.10
C ASP A 66 -0.09 -7.58 1.64
N PRO A 67 1.08 -7.44 2.31
CA PRO A 67 1.13 -7.38 3.78
C PRO A 67 0.31 -6.23 4.37
N LEU A 68 0.33 -5.05 3.74
CA LEU A 68 -0.42 -3.89 4.21
C LEU A 68 -1.93 -4.15 4.20
N GLU A 69 -2.47 -4.64 3.09
CA GLU A 69 -3.89 -4.98 3.02
C GLU A 69 -4.24 -6.06 4.06
N ARG A 70 -3.40 -7.10 4.25
CA ARG A 70 -3.63 -8.11 5.29
C ARG A 70 -3.68 -7.52 6.70
N GLU A 71 -2.74 -6.66 7.05
CA GLU A 71 -2.70 -6.02 8.37
C GLU A 71 -3.88 -5.04 8.57
N LEU A 72 -4.26 -4.30 7.52
CA LEU A 72 -5.44 -3.43 7.57
C LEU A 72 -6.75 -4.20 7.78
N HIS A 73 -6.86 -5.45 7.32
CA HIS A 73 -8.01 -6.31 7.60
C HIS A 73 -8.00 -6.90 9.02
N ARG A 74 -6.83 -6.95 9.69
CA ARG A 74 -6.70 -7.46 11.07
C ARG A 74 -6.99 -6.40 12.13
N VAL A 75 -6.70 -5.14 11.84
CA VAL A 75 -6.96 -4.04 12.79
C VAL A 75 -8.46 -3.77 12.93
N ARG A 76 -8.84 -3.18 14.08
CA ARG A 76 -10.23 -2.80 14.35
C ARG A 76 -10.76 -1.89 13.24
N ARG A 77 -11.90 -2.27 12.66
CA ARG A 77 -12.56 -1.51 11.59
C ARG A 77 -12.84 -0.07 12.01
N SER A 78 -12.35 0.88 11.22
CA SER A 78 -12.57 2.32 11.38
C SER A 78 -12.74 2.99 10.00
N GLN A 79 -13.11 4.27 9.97
CA GLN A 79 -13.14 5.03 8.71
C GLN A 79 -11.75 5.09 8.06
N CYS A 80 -10.68 5.19 8.86
CA CYS A 80 -9.31 5.16 8.34
C CYS A 80 -8.98 3.84 7.66
N VAL A 81 -9.38 2.69 8.23
CA VAL A 81 -9.18 1.38 7.58
C VAL A 81 -9.85 1.36 6.20
N VAL A 82 -11.10 1.85 6.10
CA VAL A 82 -11.83 1.87 4.83
C VAL A 82 -11.13 2.76 3.80
N GLN A 83 -10.68 3.96 4.19
CA GLN A 83 -9.98 4.87 3.28
C GLN A 83 -8.60 4.35 2.87
N LEU A 84 -7.84 3.80 3.82
CA LEU A 84 -6.52 3.23 3.52
C LEU A 84 -6.63 2.01 2.61
N LEU A 85 -7.63 1.15 2.78
CA LEU A 85 -7.91 0.06 1.84
C LEU A 85 -8.32 0.57 0.45
N PHE A 86 -9.05 1.70 0.38
CA PHE A 86 -9.34 2.34 -0.90
C PHE A 86 -8.07 2.87 -1.58
N HIS A 87 -7.19 3.56 -0.84
CA HIS A 87 -5.91 4.03 -1.34
C HIS A 87 -4.96 2.89 -1.70
N ALA A 88 -4.96 1.78 -0.95
CA ALA A 88 -4.15 0.60 -1.23
C ALA A 88 -4.42 0.02 -2.63
N LYS A 89 -5.66 0.09 -3.13
CA LYS A 89 -5.97 -0.29 -4.51
C LYS A 89 -5.24 0.56 -5.55
N GLN A 90 -5.12 1.86 -5.31
CA GLN A 90 -4.39 2.77 -6.20
C GLN A 90 -2.88 2.55 -6.08
N TRP A 91 -2.38 2.34 -4.85
CA TRP A 91 -0.99 1.99 -4.62
C TRP A 91 -0.61 0.66 -5.27
N ARG A 92 -1.51 -0.34 -5.29
CA ARG A 92 -1.30 -1.63 -5.96
C ARG A 92 -1.06 -1.46 -7.46
N ILE A 93 -1.84 -0.60 -8.12
CA ILE A 93 -1.66 -0.31 -9.55
C ILE A 93 -0.26 0.30 -9.79
N LEU A 94 0.14 1.27 -8.97
CA LEU A 94 1.46 1.90 -9.06
C LEU A 94 2.60 0.90 -8.74
N ALA A 95 2.41 0.06 -7.72
CA ALA A 95 3.36 -0.96 -7.32
C ALA A 95 3.59 -1.97 -8.45
N ARG A 96 2.53 -2.46 -9.09
CA ARG A 96 2.61 -3.33 -10.27
C ARG A 96 3.39 -2.72 -11.42
N GLN A 97 3.12 -1.45 -11.71
CA GLN A 97 3.83 -0.74 -12.77
C GLN A 97 5.33 -0.67 -12.45
N LEU A 98 5.70 -0.23 -11.24
CA LEU A 98 7.10 -0.12 -10.81
C LEU A 98 7.79 -1.48 -10.72
N ASP A 99 7.09 -2.50 -10.25
CA ASP A 99 7.60 -3.86 -10.18
C ASP A 99 7.88 -4.40 -11.59
N SER A 100 7.01 -4.13 -12.56
CA SER A 100 7.22 -4.48 -13.96
C SER A 100 8.45 -3.79 -14.56
N GLU A 101 8.59 -2.48 -14.32
CA GLU A 101 9.75 -1.69 -14.73
C GLU A 101 11.07 -2.21 -14.12
N ARG A 102 10.99 -2.83 -12.93
CA ARG A 102 12.14 -3.42 -12.21
C ARG A 102 12.37 -4.90 -12.53
N GLY A 103 11.55 -5.52 -13.37
CA GLY A 103 11.70 -6.93 -13.73
C GLY A 103 11.14 -7.91 -12.69
N PHE A 104 10.26 -7.47 -11.79
CA PHE A 104 9.55 -8.33 -10.83
C PHE A 104 8.27 -8.98 -11.41
N ASN A 105 8.12 -8.97 -12.74
CA ASN A 105 7.01 -9.65 -13.42
C ASN A 105 6.96 -11.11 -12.99
N ASP A 106 5.77 -11.61 -12.69
CA ASP A 106 5.59 -13.01 -12.36
C ASP A 106 6.05 -13.86 -13.55
N ASP A 107 7.07 -14.70 -13.34
CA ASP A 107 7.53 -15.73 -14.28
C ASP A 107 6.51 -16.90 -14.38
N ALA A 108 5.22 -16.57 -14.38
CA ALA A 108 4.11 -17.48 -14.47
C ALA A 108 3.56 -17.56 -15.90
N THR A 109 4.42 -17.60 -16.92
CA THR A 109 4.10 -18.14 -18.26
C THR A 109 5.37 -18.23 -19.12
N ASN A 110 6.26 -19.20 -18.87
CA ASN A 110 7.17 -19.76 -19.91
C ASN A 110 7.90 -21.04 -19.47
N THR A 111 7.20 -21.96 -18.79
CA THR A 111 7.73 -23.33 -18.59
C THR A 111 6.64 -24.35 -18.84
N ALA A 112 6.37 -24.60 -20.13
CA ALA A 112 6.05 -25.92 -20.71
C ALA A 112 5.48 -25.76 -22.13
N SER A 113 6.35 -25.63 -23.13
CA SER A 113 6.06 -26.17 -24.46
C SER A 113 6.94 -27.41 -24.63
N PRO A 114 6.38 -28.63 -24.73
CA PRO A 114 7.16 -29.76 -25.20
C PRO A 114 7.42 -29.55 -26.69
N SER A 115 8.68 -29.43 -27.05
CA SER A 115 9.15 -29.51 -28.43
C SER A 115 8.93 -30.94 -28.92
N THR A 116 7.81 -31.21 -29.60
CA THR A 116 7.63 -32.48 -30.32
C THR A 116 8.39 -32.36 -31.63
N THR A 117 9.64 -32.84 -31.65
CA THR A 117 10.32 -33.23 -32.89
C THR A 117 10.22 -34.74 -32.99
N SER A 118 9.39 -35.22 -33.91
CA SER A 118 9.41 -36.62 -34.33
C SER A 118 9.67 -36.68 -35.83
N THR A 119 10.66 -37.49 -36.16
CA THR A 119 11.22 -37.83 -37.47
C THR A 119 10.28 -38.71 -38.28
#